data_AF-A0AAD5LN14-F1
#
_entry.id   AF-A0AAD5LN14-F1
#
_cell.length_a   1.000
_cell.length_b   1.000
_cell.length_c   1.000
_cell.angle_alpha   90.00
_cell.angle_beta   90.00
_cell.angle_gamma   90.00
#
_symmetry.space_group_name_H-M   'P 1'
#
loop_
_entity.id
_entity.type
_entity.pdbx_description
1 polymer ?
#
loop_
_entity_poly.entity_id
_entity_poly.type
_entity_poly.pdbx_seq_one_letter_code
_entity_poly.pdbx_strand_id
1 'polypeptide(L)'
;MAKYTLRNLVHIERTDTVSTLSETFRAQAQDARTKHPKFMRRLQRQEKEKEADAEIVKTKQRIKTNEQKMASSVLGMSAIILAFPYSVPAFVPPLFEELGCYLYLKHSTPTVSYLEKAVKDTLLEFKRTHQDNWLEIKANFTAEQRDVFEDVLISPSYYT
;
A
#
# COMPACT_ATOMS: atom_id res chain seq x y z
N MET A 1 -13.20 8.38 -4.69
CA MET A 1 -14.49 7.74 -5.00
C MET A 1 -14.39 6.22 -4.88
N ALA A 2 -13.64 5.51 -5.73
CA ALA A 2 -13.59 4.04 -5.74
C ALA A 2 -13.32 3.34 -4.39
N LYS A 3 -12.39 3.87 -3.56
CA LYS A 3 -12.07 3.28 -2.25
C LYS A 3 -13.26 3.22 -1.27
N TYR A 4 -14.13 4.23 -1.31
CA TYR A 4 -15.29 4.30 -0.42
C TYR A 4 -16.44 3.40 -0.91
N THR A 5 -16.56 3.21 -2.22
CA THR A 5 -17.57 2.32 -2.82
C THR A 5 -17.26 0.85 -2.52
N LEU A 6 -15.99 0.45 -2.65
CA LEU A 6 -15.54 -0.90 -2.29
C LEU A 6 -15.70 -1.16 -0.78
N ARG A 7 -15.45 -0.15 0.07
CA ARG A 7 -15.63 -0.27 1.51
C ARG A 7 -17.03 -0.75 1.91
N ASN A 8 -18.07 -0.14 1.33
CA ASN A 8 -19.45 -0.50 1.65
C ASN A 8 -19.83 -1.90 1.13
N LEU A 9 -19.28 -2.32 -0.02
CA LEU A 9 -19.52 -3.67 -0.56
C LEU A 9 -18.84 -4.74 0.28
N VAL A 10 -17.58 -4.52 0.68
CA VAL A 10 -16.79 -5.44 1.51
C VAL A 10 -17.44 -5.70 2.87
N HIS A 11 -18.15 -4.72 3.44
CA HIS A 11 -18.88 -4.88 4.69
C HIS A 11 -20.12 -5.80 4.56
N ILE A 12 -20.66 -5.97 3.35
CA ILE A 12 -21.88 -6.78 3.10
C ILE A 12 -21.52 -8.21 2.66
N GLU A 13 -20.34 -8.40 2.07
CA GLU A 13 -19.87 -9.67 1.52
C GLU A 13 -19.29 -10.64 2.58
N ARG A 14 -19.23 -11.94 2.22
CA ARG A 14 -18.67 -12.99 3.11
C ARG A 14 -17.19 -12.73 3.40
N THR A 15 -16.80 -12.94 4.66
CA THR A 15 -15.40 -12.83 5.12
C THR A 15 -14.41 -13.64 4.28
N ASP A 16 -14.83 -14.79 3.75
CA ASP A 16 -14.00 -15.67 2.92
C ASP A 16 -13.63 -15.04 1.57
N THR A 17 -14.60 -14.38 0.92
CA THR A 17 -14.35 -13.65 -0.32
C THR A 17 -13.43 -12.46 -0.12
N VAL A 18 -13.54 -11.78 1.03
CA VAL A 18 -12.64 -10.68 1.39
C VAL A 18 -11.24 -11.20 1.67
N SER A 19 -11.10 -12.37 2.31
CA SER A 19 -9.80 -13.02 2.53
C SER A 19 -9.11 -13.33 1.21
N THR A 20 -9.78 -14.02 0.27
CA THR A 20 -9.19 -14.32 -1.04
C THR A 20 -8.83 -13.05 -1.81
N LEU A 21 -9.71 -12.05 -1.82
CA LEU A 21 -9.44 -10.76 -2.46
C LEU A 21 -8.23 -10.05 -1.83
N SER A 22 -8.11 -10.08 -0.50
CA SER A 22 -6.97 -9.49 0.21
C SER A 22 -5.65 -10.15 -0.17
N GLU A 23 -5.62 -11.47 -0.30
CA GLU A 23 -4.44 -12.22 -0.75
C GLU A 23 -4.07 -11.86 -2.18
N THR A 24 -5.04 -11.72 -3.09
CA THR A 24 -4.74 -11.32 -4.47
C THR A 24 -4.12 -9.92 -4.55
N PHE A 25 -4.66 -8.95 -3.80
CA PHE A 25 -4.11 -7.60 -3.77
C PHE A 25 -2.72 -7.56 -3.13
N ARG A 26 -2.50 -8.35 -2.08
CA ARG A 26 -1.19 -8.50 -1.43
C ARG A 26 -0.16 -9.09 -2.37
N ALA A 27 -0.49 -10.20 -3.04
CA ALA A 27 0.41 -10.84 -4.01
C ALA A 27 0.74 -9.90 -5.17
N GLN A 28 -0.26 -9.19 -5.71
CA GLN A 28 -0.05 -8.19 -6.77
C GLN A 28 0.83 -7.02 -6.32
N ALA A 29 0.65 -6.54 -5.08
CA ALA A 29 1.47 -5.49 -4.48
C ALA A 29 2.94 -5.92 -4.38
N GLN A 30 3.19 -7.11 -3.81
CA GLN A 30 4.52 -7.69 -3.67
C GLN A 30 5.24 -7.87 -5.01
N ASP A 31 4.54 -8.44 -5.98
CA ASP A 31 5.07 -8.66 -7.33
C ASP A 31 5.45 -7.33 -8.00
N ALA A 32 4.58 -6.33 -7.91
CA ALA A 32 4.81 -5.04 -8.55
C ALA A 32 5.93 -4.27 -7.83
N ARG A 33 6.01 -4.35 -6.50
CA ARG A 33 7.04 -3.74 -5.66
C ARG A 33 8.42 -4.32 -5.94
N THR A 34 8.56 -5.64 -6.01
CA THR A 34 9.85 -6.31 -6.27
C THR A 34 10.37 -6.08 -7.71
N LYS A 35 9.47 -5.90 -8.68
CA LYS A 35 9.80 -5.61 -10.08
C LYS A 35 10.17 -4.14 -10.30
N HIS A 36 9.55 -3.21 -9.57
CA HIS A 36 9.77 -1.76 -9.72
C HIS A 36 11.25 -1.31 -9.71
N PRO A 37 12.10 -1.70 -8.72
CA PRO A 37 13.50 -1.27 -8.72
C PRO A 37 14.30 -1.82 -9.91
N LYS A 38 13.94 -3.00 -10.43
CA LYS A 38 14.60 -3.59 -11.61
C LYS A 38 14.29 -2.77 -12.86
N PHE A 39 13.04 -2.30 -13.02
CA PHE A 39 12.67 -1.43 -14.12
C PHE A 39 13.35 -0.05 -14.02
N MET A 40 13.44 0.51 -12.81
CA MET A 40 14.12 1.79 -12.60
C MET A 40 15.63 1.70 -12.90
N ARG A 41 16.32 0.65 -12.45
CA ARG A 41 17.73 0.42 -12.78
C ARG A 41 17.96 0.24 -14.28
N ARG A 42 17.04 -0.46 -14.96
CA ARG A 42 17.09 -0.61 -16.42
C ARG A 42 16.96 0.75 -17.08
N LEU A 43 15.95 1.55 -16.72
CA LEU A 43 15.75 2.88 -17.30
C LEU A 43 17.01 3.76 -17.13
N GLN A 44 17.58 3.80 -15.93
CA GLN A 44 18.82 4.55 -15.67
C GLN A 44 19.99 4.09 -16.54
N ARG A 45 20.09 2.79 -16.85
CA ARG A 45 21.12 2.26 -17.74
C ARG A 45 20.90 2.72 -19.18
N GLN A 46 19.67 2.62 -19.69
CA GLN A 46 19.34 3.04 -21.06
C GLN A 46 19.56 4.55 -21.27
N GLU A 47 19.23 5.36 -20.26
CA GLU A 47 19.46 6.82 -20.29
C GLU A 47 20.96 7.16 -20.27
N LYS A 48 21.80 6.37 -19.58
CA LYS A 48 23.26 6.55 -19.59
C LYS A 48 23.91 6.10 -20.89
N GLU A 49 23.47 4.96 -21.43
CA GLU A 49 23.98 4.38 -22.67
C GLU A 49 23.48 5.12 -23.93
N LYS A 50 22.59 6.11 -23.77
CA LYS A 50 21.92 6.84 -24.87
C LYS A 50 21.35 5.88 -25.91
N GLU A 51 20.72 4.80 -25.44
CA GLU A 51 19.97 3.87 -26.30
C GLU A 51 18.86 4.62 -27.05
N ALA A 52 18.36 4.03 -28.13
CA ALA A 52 17.35 4.66 -28.97
C ALA A 52 16.13 5.13 -28.15
N ASP A 53 15.64 6.35 -28.42
CA ASP A 53 14.51 6.97 -27.70
C ASP A 53 13.27 6.06 -27.68
N ALA A 54 13.06 5.28 -28.74
CA ALA A 54 11.97 4.32 -28.85
C ALA A 54 12.01 3.22 -27.77
N GLU A 55 13.20 2.80 -27.33
CA GLU A 55 13.37 1.78 -26.28
C GLU A 55 13.17 2.37 -24.88
N ILE A 56 13.66 3.59 -24.66
CA ILE A 56 13.46 4.35 -23.42
C ILE A 56 11.96 4.63 -23.21
N VAL A 57 11.22 4.98 -24.28
CA VAL A 57 9.77 5.20 -24.19
C VAL A 57 9.03 3.91 -23.81
N LYS A 58 9.41 2.76 -24.38
CA LYS A 58 8.79 1.45 -24.03
C LYS A 58 9.04 1.07 -22.58
N THR A 59 10.23 1.32 -22.04
CA THR A 59 10.52 1.04 -20.62
C THR A 59 9.80 1.99 -19.68
N LYS A 60 9.71 3.29 -20.01
CA LYS A 60 8.89 4.27 -19.26
C LYS A 60 7.41 3.87 -19.22
N GLN A 61 6.85 3.39 -20.34
CA GLN A 61 5.47 2.88 -20.37
C GLN A 61 5.28 1.66 -19.47
N ARG A 62 6.22 0.69 -19.49
CA ARG A 62 6.18 -0.47 -18.59
C ARG A 62 6.23 -0.07 -17.12
N ILE A 63 7.09 0.89 -16.77
CA ILE A 63 7.15 1.45 -15.40
C ILE A 63 5.80 2.04 -15.02
N LYS A 64 5.21 2.89 -15.86
CA LYS A 64 3.89 3.49 -15.62
C LYS A 64 2.80 2.45 -15.39
N THR A 65 2.75 1.39 -16.21
CA THR A 65 1.77 0.31 -16.02
C THR A 65 2.00 -0.46 -14.71
N ASN A 66 3.26 -0.65 -14.29
CA ASN A 66 3.58 -1.30 -13.03
C ASN A 66 3.18 -0.42 -11.83
N GLU A 67 3.43 0.88 -11.91
CA GLU A 67 3.01 1.84 -10.89
C GLU A 67 1.49 1.90 -10.75
N GLN A 68 0.74 1.84 -11.86
CA GLN A 68 -0.72 1.74 -11.82
C GLN A 68 -1.20 0.47 -11.10
N LYS A 69 -0.53 -0.66 -11.33
CA LYS A 69 -0.81 -1.90 -10.60
C LYS A 69 -0.55 -1.74 -9.11
N MET A 70 0.59 -1.17 -8.73
CA MET A 70 0.92 -0.84 -7.33
C MET A 70 -0.17 0.04 -6.72
N ALA A 71 -0.58 1.10 -7.42
CA ALA A 71 -1.60 2.01 -6.94
C ALA A 71 -2.96 1.36 -6.73
N SER A 72 -3.41 0.55 -7.69
CA SER A 72 -4.66 -0.20 -7.56
C SER A 72 -4.65 -1.17 -6.38
N SER A 73 -3.53 -1.89 -6.17
CA SER A 73 -3.38 -2.83 -5.07
C SER A 73 -3.36 -2.13 -3.72
N VAL A 74 -2.57 -1.08 -3.56
CA VAL A 74 -2.48 -0.31 -2.30
C VAL A 74 -3.85 0.28 -1.94
N LEU A 75 -4.53 0.92 -2.90
CA LEU A 75 -5.86 1.49 -2.66
C LEU A 75 -6.91 0.40 -2.34
N GLY A 76 -6.80 -0.77 -2.95
CA GLY A 76 -7.65 -1.93 -2.65
C GLY A 76 -7.43 -2.45 -1.24
N MET A 77 -6.17 -2.66 -0.83
CA MET A 77 -5.83 -3.07 0.54
C MET A 77 -6.28 -2.02 1.57
N SER A 78 -6.07 -0.73 1.30
CA SER A 78 -6.57 0.36 2.14
C SER A 78 -8.09 0.34 2.30
N ALA A 79 -8.83 0.07 1.22
CA ALA A 79 -10.29 -0.01 1.28
C ALA A 79 -10.77 -1.19 2.14
N ILE A 80 -10.11 -2.35 2.04
CA ILE A 80 -10.41 -3.53 2.84
C ILE A 80 -10.15 -3.26 4.32
N ILE A 81 -9.01 -2.66 4.67
CA ILE A 81 -8.68 -2.33 6.07
C ILE A 81 -9.71 -1.36 6.68
N LEU A 82 -10.08 -0.32 5.94
CA LEU A 82 -11.06 0.67 6.41
C LEU A 82 -12.51 0.16 6.41
N ALA A 83 -12.79 -1.01 5.85
CA ALA A 83 -14.12 -1.60 5.84
C ALA A 83 -14.53 -2.19 7.20
N PHE A 84 -13.57 -2.45 8.09
CA PHE A 84 -13.78 -3.06 9.40
C PHE A 84 -13.39 -2.07 10.51
N PRO A 85 -14.27 -1.13 10.92
CA PRO A 85 -13.92 -0.05 11.85
C PRO A 85 -13.83 -0.46 13.34
N TYR A 86 -14.29 -1.66 13.71
CA TYR A 86 -14.33 -2.12 15.11
C TYR A 86 -13.71 -3.51 15.33
N SER A 87 -13.13 -4.10 14.29
CA SER A 87 -12.64 -5.48 14.33
C SER A 87 -11.43 -5.63 13.44
N VAL A 88 -10.50 -6.50 13.85
CA VAL A 88 -9.33 -6.88 13.02
C VAL A 88 -9.46 -8.35 12.62
N PRO A 89 -10.02 -8.63 11.43
CA PRO A 89 -9.96 -9.96 10.85
C PRO A 89 -8.52 -10.45 10.65
N ALA A 90 -8.31 -11.77 10.63
CA ALA A 90 -6.98 -12.39 10.52
C ALA A 90 -6.20 -12.01 9.24
N PHE A 91 -6.88 -11.58 8.18
CA PHE A 91 -6.25 -11.12 6.95
C PHE A 91 -5.74 -9.67 7.02
N VAL A 92 -6.11 -8.89 8.05
CA VAL A 92 -5.71 -7.48 8.16
C VAL A 92 -4.22 -7.30 8.54
N PRO A 93 -3.67 -7.98 9.56
CA PRO A 93 -2.25 -7.81 9.92
C PRO A 93 -1.26 -8.05 8.75
N PRO A 94 -1.45 -9.08 7.90
CA PRO A 94 -0.59 -9.28 6.73
C PRO A 94 -0.71 -8.17 5.66
N LEU A 95 -1.85 -7.48 5.56
CA LEU A 95 -2.01 -6.32 4.69
C LEU A 95 -1.25 -5.11 5.24
N PHE A 96 -1.29 -4.90 6.55
CA PHE A 96 -0.54 -3.83 7.23
C PHE A 96 0.95 -3.94 6.99
N GLU A 97 1.49 -5.15 7.10
CA GLU A 97 2.91 -5.43 6.84
C GLU A 97 3.31 -5.06 5.41
N GLU A 98 2.50 -5.45 4.42
CA GLU A 98 2.79 -5.10 3.03
C GLU A 98 2.62 -3.60 2.76
N LEU A 99 1.62 -2.94 3.34
CA LEU A 99 1.45 -1.49 3.24
C LEU A 99 2.62 -0.74 3.88
N GLY A 100 3.14 -1.22 5.01
CA GLY A 100 4.32 -0.67 5.68
C GLY A 100 5.54 -0.62 4.75
N CYS A 101 5.70 -1.62 3.89
CA CYS A 101 6.78 -1.62 2.88
C CYS A 101 6.71 -0.45 1.89
N TYR A 102 5.53 0.14 1.67
CA TYR A 102 5.38 1.29 0.79
C TYR A 102 5.77 2.61 1.44
N LEU A 103 5.85 2.67 2.78
CA LEU A 103 6.28 3.87 3.50
C LEU A 103 7.77 4.15 3.35
N TYR A 104 8.58 3.10 3.20
CA TYR A 104 10.05 3.20 3.08
C TYR A 104 10.54 3.16 1.64
N LEU A 105 9.63 3.23 0.65
CA LEU A 105 10.02 3.32 -0.75
C LEU A 105 10.69 4.66 -1.01
N LYS A 106 11.89 4.64 -1.59
CA LYS A 106 12.56 5.88 -2.01
C LYS A 106 11.69 6.63 -3.03
N HIS A 107 11.41 7.90 -2.73
CA HIS A 107 10.69 8.80 -3.63
C HIS A 107 11.42 8.93 -4.96
N SER A 108 11.00 8.13 -5.93
CA SER A 108 11.61 8.06 -7.26
C SER A 108 10.65 8.55 -8.34
N THR A 109 9.35 8.46 -8.09
CA THR A 109 8.31 8.96 -8.99
C THR A 109 7.15 9.59 -8.21
N PRO A 110 6.35 10.48 -8.84
CA PRO A 110 5.17 11.08 -8.21
C PRO A 110 4.17 10.04 -7.71
N THR A 111 4.03 8.90 -8.43
CA THR A 111 3.13 7.82 -8.03
C THR A 111 3.56 7.19 -6.70
N VAL A 112 4.86 6.98 -6.49
CA VAL A 112 5.38 6.41 -5.22
C VAL A 112 5.13 7.37 -4.06
N SER A 113 5.35 8.68 -4.25
CA SER A 113 5.04 9.70 -3.23
C SER A 113 3.54 9.76 -2.90
N TYR A 114 2.67 9.68 -3.91
CA TYR A 114 1.22 9.56 -3.71
C TYR A 114 0.85 8.31 -2.90
N LEU A 115 1.47 7.17 -3.19
CA LEU A 115 1.20 5.91 -2.50
C LEU A 115 1.56 5.97 -1.03
N GLU A 116 2.74 6.51 -0.70
CA GLU A 116 3.14 6.70 0.69
C GLU A 116 2.13 7.56 1.45
N LYS A 117 1.71 8.69 0.87
CA LYS A 117 0.69 9.54 1.47
C LYS A 117 -0.63 8.77 1.67
N ALA A 118 -1.09 8.05 0.65
CA ALA A 118 -2.32 7.25 0.72
C ALA A 118 -2.25 6.18 1.81
N VAL A 119 -1.09 5.55 2.00
CA VAL A 119 -0.85 4.57 3.08
C VAL A 119 -0.93 5.28 4.42
N LYS A 120 -0.18 6.37 4.63
CA LYS A 120 -0.21 7.16 5.89
C LYS A 120 -1.64 7.56 6.26
N ASP A 121 -2.39 8.13 5.31
CA ASP A 121 -3.79 8.53 5.52
C ASP A 121 -4.67 7.34 5.94
N THR A 122 -4.45 6.16 5.35
CA THR A 122 -5.19 4.94 5.68
C THR A 122 -4.88 4.47 7.09
N LEU A 123 -3.61 4.43 7.48
CA LEU A 123 -3.16 3.96 8.79
C LEU A 123 -3.64 4.89 9.91
N LEU A 124 -3.61 6.20 9.67
CA LEU A 124 -4.15 7.21 10.60
C LEU A 124 -5.66 7.04 10.77
N GLU A 125 -6.41 6.85 9.69
CA GLU A 125 -7.86 6.65 9.73
C GLU A 125 -8.23 5.32 10.43
N PHE A 126 -7.44 4.26 10.22
CA PHE A 126 -7.61 3.00 10.94
C PHE A 126 -7.40 3.17 12.45
N LYS A 127 -6.34 3.86 12.87
CA LYS A 127 -6.13 4.15 14.31
C LYS A 127 -7.26 4.98 14.89
N ARG A 128 -7.72 6.00 14.14
CA ARG A 128 -8.82 6.87 14.58
C ARG A 128 -10.11 6.08 14.83
N THR A 129 -10.41 5.09 13.99
CA THR A 129 -11.62 4.25 14.13
C THR A 129 -11.50 3.21 15.25
N HIS A 130 -10.29 2.75 15.56
CA HIS A 130 -10.01 1.75 16.59
C HIS A 130 -9.45 2.35 17.88
N GLN A 131 -9.61 3.65 18.11
CA GLN A 131 -8.97 4.36 19.21
C GLN A 131 -9.45 3.86 20.58
N ASP A 132 -10.75 3.58 20.71
CA ASP A 132 -11.37 3.20 21.98
C ASP A 132 -10.89 1.83 22.49
N ASN A 133 -10.64 0.88 21.58
CA ASN A 133 -10.12 -0.47 21.90
C ASN A 133 -8.67 -0.68 21.43
N TRP A 134 -7.89 0.41 21.30
CA TRP A 134 -6.58 0.34 20.66
C TRP A 134 -5.61 -0.66 21.32
N LEU A 135 -5.65 -0.82 22.64
CA LEU A 135 -4.77 -1.76 23.36
C LEU A 135 -5.04 -3.22 22.96
N GLU A 136 -6.32 -3.60 22.85
CA GLU A 136 -6.75 -4.94 22.44
C GLU A 136 -6.45 -5.16 20.96
N ILE A 137 -6.72 -4.15 20.12
CA ILE A 137 -6.47 -4.19 18.69
C ILE A 137 -4.97 -4.30 18.40
N LYS A 138 -4.13 -3.53 19.10
CA LYS A 138 -2.66 -3.57 18.98
C LYS A 138 -2.11 -4.95 19.37
N ALA A 139 -2.76 -5.66 20.29
CA ALA A 139 -2.32 -7.00 20.70
C ALA A 139 -2.40 -8.03 19.57
N ASN A 140 -3.29 -7.84 18.58
CA ASN A 140 -3.44 -8.74 17.42
C ASN A 140 -2.32 -8.63 16.38
N PHE A 141 -1.45 -7.62 16.49
CA PHE A 141 -0.32 -7.41 15.58
C PHE A 141 0.99 -7.95 16.18
N THR A 142 1.91 -8.39 15.32
CA THR A 142 3.28 -8.74 15.73
C THR A 142 4.08 -7.49 16.11
N ALA A 143 5.23 -7.65 16.77
CA ALA A 143 6.10 -6.52 17.14
C ALA A 143 6.50 -5.68 15.91
N GLU A 144 6.95 -6.34 14.84
CA GLU A 144 7.34 -5.69 13.59
C GLU A 144 6.20 -4.90 12.94
N GLN A 145 4.96 -5.42 13.01
CA GLN A 145 3.78 -4.74 12.50
C GLN A 145 3.37 -3.54 13.36
N ARG A 146 3.66 -3.57 14.67
CA ARG A 146 3.41 -2.44 15.59
C ARG A 146 4.40 -1.30 15.34
N ASP A 147 5.64 -1.60 14.99
CA ASP A 147 6.66 -0.58 14.69
C ASP A 147 6.24 0.29 13.49
N VAL A 148 5.60 -0.32 12.47
CA VAL A 148 5.02 0.41 11.33
C VAL A 148 3.97 1.44 11.78
N PHE A 149 3.16 1.12 12.80
CA PHE A 149 2.24 2.10 13.36
C PHE A 149 2.99 3.23 14.07
N GLU A 150 3.99 2.89 14.89
CA GLU A 150 4.72 3.89 15.67
C GLU A 150 5.44 4.90 14.77
N ASP A 151 6.08 4.44 13.70
CA ASP A 151 6.75 5.30 12.70
C ASP A 151 5.80 6.30 12.02
N VAL A 152 4.58 5.85 11.69
CA VAL A 152 3.56 6.71 11.05
C VAL A 152 2.94 7.69 12.05
N LEU A 153 2.84 7.31 13.31
CA LEU A 153 2.22 8.11 14.37
C LEU A 153 3.17 9.16 14.97
N ILE A 154 4.47 8.92 14.91
CA ILE A 154 5.51 9.89 15.34
C ILE A 154 5.73 10.99 14.29
N SER A 155 5.17 10.83 13.08
CA SER A 155 5.19 11.87 12.04
C SER A 155 3.85 12.63 11.91
N PRO A 156 3.44 13.48 12.88
CA PRO A 156 2.49 14.54 12.57
C PRO A 156 3.12 15.43 11.51
N SER A 157 2.41 15.68 10.41
CA SER A 157 2.75 16.66 9.37
C SER A 157 2.75 18.12 9.86
N TYR A 158 2.90 18.34 11.16
CA TYR A 158 2.94 19.65 11.82
C TYR A 158 4.38 20.12 12.14
N TYR A 159 5.40 19.28 11.89
CA TYR A 159 6.83 19.58 12.12
C TYR A 159 7.68 19.58 10.85
N THR A 160 7.11 19.93 9.70
CA THR A 160 7.88 20.31 8.50
C THR A 160 7.24 21.53 7.86
#